data_AF-A0AAW7M0A9-F1
#
_entry.id   AF-A0AAW7M0A9-F1
#
_cell.length_a   1.000
_cell.length_b   1.000
_cell.length_c   1.000
_cell.angle_alpha   90.00
_cell.angle_beta   90.00
_cell.angle_gamma   90.00
#
_symmetry.space_group_name_H-M   'P 1'
#
loop_
_entity.id
_entity.type
_entity.pdbx_description
1 polymer ?
#
loop_
_entity_poly.entity_id
_entity_poly.type
_entity_poly.pdbx_seq_one_letter_code
_entity_poly.pdbx_strand_id
1 'polypeptide(L)' 'ACGGSHFMARKLEELGHSPKLISPQFVRPFVKSNKNDFVDAEAICEAASRPSMRFVQPRTESQQAMRALHRVRESLVQ' A
#
# COMPACT_ATOMS: atom_id res chain seq x y z
N ALA A 1 -0.54 0.93 0.99
CA ALA A 1 -0.92 -0.20 0.13
C ALA A 1 -2.41 -0.16 -0.23
N CYS A 2 -2.69 0.07 -1.51
CA CYS A 2 -4.00 -0.10 -2.16
C CYS A 2 -4.08 -1.48 -2.87
N GLY A 3 -5.23 -1.82 -3.46
CA GLY A 3 -5.39 -3.06 -4.23
C GLY A 3 -4.34 -3.20 -5.35
N GLY A 4 -4.17 -2.17 -6.17
CA GLY A 4 -3.17 -2.15 -7.25
C GLY A 4 -1.74 -2.34 -6.76
N SER A 5 -1.34 -1.73 -5.64
CA SER A 5 0.02 -1.89 -5.11
C SER A 5 0.34 -3.31 -4.68
N HIS A 6 -0.64 -4.09 -4.21
CA HIS A 6 -0.41 -5.48 -3.86
C HIS A 6 -0.30 -6.39 -5.10
N PHE A 7 -1.06 -6.09 -6.16
CA PHE A 7 -0.88 -6.78 -7.45
C PHE A 7 0.52 -6.53 -8.02
N MET A 8 0.94 -5.26 -8.06
CA MET A 8 2.29 -4.89 -8.49
C MET A 8 3.37 -5.57 -7.66
N ALA A 9 3.21 -5.63 -6.33
CA ALA A 9 4.18 -6.34 -5.48
C ALA A 9 4.31 -7.82 -5.85
N ARG A 10 3.21 -8.55 -6.03
CA ARG A 10 3.29 -9.96 -6.45
C ARG A 10 3.97 -10.12 -7.81
N LYS A 11 3.68 -9.22 -8.77
CA LYS A 11 4.36 -9.24 -10.08
C LYS A 11 5.85 -8.96 -9.98
N LEU A 12 6.27 -8.07 -9.09
CA LEU A 12 7.69 -7.81 -8.84
C LEU A 12 8.36 -9.00 -8.13
N GLU A 13 7.67 -9.68 -7.22
CA GLU A 13 8.15 -10.92 -6.59
C GLU A 13 8.36 -12.04 -7.60
N GLU A 14 7.44 -12.23 -8.55
CA GLU A 14 7.57 -13.18 -9.67
C GLU A 14 8.82 -12.90 -10.53
N LEU A 15 9.26 -11.64 -10.60
CA LEU A 15 10.46 -11.21 -11.31
C LEU A 15 11.74 -11.28 -10.45
N GLY A 16 11.66 -11.80 -9.22
CA GLY A 16 12.80 -11.95 -8.31
C GLY A 16 13.14 -10.71 -7.50
N HIS A 17 12.28 -9.68 -7.49
CA HIS A 17 12.46 -8.51 -6.64
C HIS A 17 11.84 -8.73 -5.24
N SER A 18 12.32 -7.96 -4.26
CA SER A 18 11.75 -7.92 -2.91
C SER A 18 11.03 -6.59 -2.68
N PRO A 19 9.78 -6.42 -3.17
CA PRO A 19 9.05 -5.16 -3.06
C PRO A 19 8.71 -4.84 -1.61
N LYS A 20 8.78 -3.55 -1.28
CA LYS A 20 8.49 -3.03 0.06
C LYS A 20 7.27 -2.11 0.01
N LEU A 21 6.14 -2.58 0.50
CA LEU A 21 4.91 -1.77 0.53
C LEU A 21 4.83 -0.93 1.80
N ILE A 22 4.50 0.35 1.67
CA ILE A 22 4.29 1.27 2.80
C ILE A 22 2.78 1.50 3.01
N SER A 23 2.33 1.53 4.26
CA SER A 23 0.96 1.91 4.60
C SER A 23 0.74 3.41 4.29
N PRO A 24 -0.39 3.83 3.71
CA PRO A 24 -0.64 5.25 3.45
C PRO A 24 -0.63 6.10 4.73
N GLN A 25 -0.95 5.48 5.88
CA GLN A 25 -0.88 6.13 7.20
C GLN A 25 0.55 6.58 7.56
N PHE A 26 1.57 5.88 7.07
CA PHE A 26 2.98 6.24 7.31
C PHE A 26 3.52 7.21 6.27
N VAL A 27 2.88 7.33 5.11
CA VAL A 27 3.27 8.29 4.06
C VAL A 27 2.61 9.65 4.28
N ARG A 28 1.36 9.67 4.74
CA ARG A 28 0.55 10.89 4.91
C ARG A 28 1.26 12.03 5.68
N PRO A 29 2.01 11.78 6.77
CA PRO A 29 2.72 12.84 7.49
C PRO A 29 3.80 13.56 6.67
N PHE A 30 4.27 12.98 5.57
CA PHE A 30 5.33 13.52 4.72
C PHE A 30 4.80 14.26 3.48
N VAL A 31 3.48 14.29 3.28
CA VAL A 31 2.85 15.00 2.16
C VAL A 31 2.77 16.49 2.51
N LYS A 32 3.54 17.33 1.82
CA LYS A 32 3.72 18.76 2.14
C LYS A 32 2.65 19.68 1.55
N SER A 33 1.96 19.27 0.50
CA SER A 33 1.01 20.12 -0.24
C SER A 33 -0.10 19.30 -0.89
N ASN A 34 -0.90 19.93 -1.77
CA ASN A 34 -1.96 19.24 -2.50
C ASN A 34 -1.42 18.04 -3.28
N LYS A 35 -2.25 17.00 -3.35
CA LYS A 35 -1.89 15.73 -3.96
C LYS A 35 -1.54 15.90 -5.44
N ASN A 36 -0.34 15.47 -5.80
CA ASN A 36 0.08 15.17 -7.15
C ASN A 36 1.12 14.03 -7.11
N ASP A 37 1.43 13.43 -8.25
CA ASP A 37 2.31 12.27 -8.30
C ASP A 37 3.73 12.56 -7.82
N PHE A 38 4.24 13.78 -8.07
CA PHE A 38 5.57 14.20 -7.64
C PHE A 38 5.68 14.29 -6.11
N VAL A 39 4.69 14.92 -5.46
CA VAL A 39 4.62 15.06 -4.01
C VAL A 39 4.40 13.71 -3.33
N ASP A 40 3.58 12.84 -3.93
CA ASP A 40 3.39 11.48 -3.42
C ASP A 40 4.70 10.67 -3.52
N ALA A 41 5.46 10.79 -4.61
CA ALA A 41 6.75 10.14 -4.77
C ALA A 41 7.78 10.64 -3.74
N GLU A 42 7.89 11.96 -3.55
CA GLU A 42 8.77 12.55 -2.52
C GLU A 42 8.41 12.04 -1.12
N ALA A 43 7.12 12.06 -0.77
CA ALA A 43 6.64 11.60 0.53
C ALA A 43 6.90 10.10 0.76
N ILE A 44 6.76 9.27 -0.27
CA ILE A 44 7.08 7.84 -0.21
C ILE A 44 8.58 7.63 0.01
N CYS A 45 9.44 8.36 -0.70
CA CYS A 45 10.89 8.28 -0.53
C CYS A 45 11.31 8.72 0.87
N GLU A 46 10.76 9.83 1.38
CA GLU A 46 11.05 10.33 2.73
C GLU A 46 10.62 9.31 3.79
N ALA A 47 9.40 8.78 3.67
CA ALA A 47 8.90 7.72 4.54
C ALA A 47 9.82 6.49 4.50
N ALA A 48 10.19 6.01 3.31
CA ALA A 48 11.05 4.85 3.13
C ALA A 48 12.46 5.03 3.74
N SER A 49 12.96 6.26 3.80
CA SER A 49 14.28 6.57 4.37
C SER A 49 14.33 6.48 5.89
N ARG A 50 13.18 6.48 6.59
CA ARG A 50 13.16 6.48 8.06
C ARG A 50 13.68 5.14 8.60
N PRO A 51 14.62 5.13 9.57
CA PRO A 51 15.18 3.89 10.11
C PRO A 51 14.14 3.03 10.83
N SER A 52 13.09 3.64 11.37
CA SER A 52 11.99 2.97 12.05
C SER A 52 10.84 2.57 11.11
N MET A 53 11.01 2.68 9.78
CA MET A 53 9.94 2.44 8.82
C MET A 53 9.50 0.97 8.84
N ARG A 54 8.18 0.77 8.74
CA ARG A 54 7.55 -0.56 8.74
C ARG A 54 6.87 -0.80 7.40
N PHE A 55 7.18 -1.95 6.81
CA PHE A 55 6.61 -2.38 5.56
C PHE A 55 5.47 -3.37 5.79
N VAL A 56 4.48 -3.33 4.92
CA VAL A 56 3.38 -4.28 4.92
C VAL A 56 3.66 -5.40 3.93
N GLN A 57 3.33 -6.63 4.31
CA GLN A 57 3.46 -7.75 3.40
C GLN A 57 2.44 -7.65 2.25
N PRO A 58 2.82 -8.02 1.02
CA PRO A 58 1.87 -8.18 -0.06
C PRO A 58 0.78 -9.18 0.31
N ARG A 59 -0.48 -8.79 0.11
CA ARG A 59 -1.61 -9.70 0.32
C ARG A 59 -1.74 -10.63 -0.87
N THR A 60 -2.06 -11.89 -0.61
CA THR A 60 -2.47 -12.83 -1.66
C THR A 60 -3.80 -12.40 -2.29
N GLU A 61 -4.13 -12.98 -3.44
CA GLU A 61 -5.40 -12.69 -4.13
C GLU A 61 -6.60 -13.10 -3.29
N SER A 62 -6.55 -14.29 -2.68
CA SER A 62 -7.60 -14.78 -1.78
C SER A 62 -7.79 -13.85 -0.57
N GLN A 63 -6.70 -13.33 0.02
CA GLN A 63 -6.78 -12.36 1.12
C GLN A 63 -7.43 -11.03 0.67
N GLN A 64 -7.15 -10.57 -0.55
CA GLN A 64 -7.79 -9.36 -1.08
C GLN A 64 -9.26 -9.57 -1.39
N ALA A 65 -9.62 -10.70 -2.01
CA ALA A 65 -11.00 -11.08 -2.30
C ALA A 65 -11.82 -11.18 -1.01
N MET A 66 -11.29 -11.87 0.01
CA MET A 66 -11.93 -11.98 1.31
C MET A 66 -12.20 -10.60 1.94
N ARG A 67 -11.23 -9.68 1.89
CA ARG A 67 -11.41 -8.31 2.38
C ARG A 67 -12.49 -7.54 1.61
N ALA A 68 -12.58 -7.75 0.30
CA ALA A 68 -13.63 -7.14 -0.51
C ALA A 68 -15.02 -7.67 -0.11
N LEU A 69 -15.16 -8.99 0.07
CA LEU A 69 -16.40 -9.61 0.55
C LEU A 69 -16.82 -9.09 1.92
N HIS A 70 -15.89 -8.95 2.86
CA HIS A 70 -16.19 -8.35 4.17
C HIS A 70 -16.72 -6.93 4.06
N ARG A 71 -16.16 -6.09 3.18
CA ARG A 71 -16.66 -4.72 2.95
C ARG A 71 -18.05 -4.70 2.35
N VAL A 72 -18.33 -5.57 1.38
CA VAL A 72 -19.67 -5.68 0.78
C VAL A 72 -20.68 -6.10 1.84
N ARG A 73 -20.36 -7.12 2.64
CA ARG A 73 -21.23 -7.53 3.76
C ARG A 73 -21.47 -6.40 4.74
N GLU A 74 -20.44 -5.67 5.15
CA GLU A 74 -20.56 -4.53 6.07
C GLU A 74 -21.51 -3.46 5.51
N SER A 75 -21.45 -3.16 4.20
CA SER A 75 -22.35 -2.19 3.56
C SER A 75 -23.82 -2.63 3.44
N LEU A 76 -24.11 -3.93 3.59
CA LEU A 76 -25.45 -4.50 3.43
C LEU A 76 -26.13 -4.87 4.76
N VAL A 77 -25.37 -4.90 5.86
CA VAL A 77 -25.85 -5.30 7.20
C VAL A 77 -25.90 -4.11 8.16
N GLN A 78 -25.36 -2.95 7.78
CA GLN A 78 -25.52 -1.69 8.53
C GLN A 78 -26.87 -1.01 8.26
#